data_AF-A0A6B2ZDT6-F1
#
_entry.id   AF-A0A6B2ZDT6-F1
#
_cell.length_a   1.000
_cell.length_b   1.000
_cell.length_c   1.000
_cell.angle_alpha   90.00
_cell.angle_beta   90.00
_cell.angle_gamma   90.00
#
_symmetry.space_group_name_H-M   'P 1'
#
loop_
_entity.id
_entity.type
_entity.pdbx_description
1 polymer ?
#
loop_
_entity_poly.entity_id
_entity_poly.type
_entity_poly.pdbx_seq_one_letter_code
_entity_poly.pdbx_strand_id
1 'polypeptide(L)'
;MPGSVEAAKTYYQQFRGSPAEEYIKARGLEDVAEKFTLGYVGSALTGHEQRARSLVIPYLRPAGGPHGVATIRFRCIADECVRDEAGNYLAPERKEAHQGHGKYLTLPGDMPRLFNTRALIEAAPSIVVTEGEFDAMAWESVGVPAIAYQGTSSWRDYFIPPLLAFGTVFIIADGDKPGIEAAEKLAAQLLNAKVVVLGDGHDSNSFLHKHGAAALRERIGLL
;
A
#
# COMPACT_ATOMS: atom_id res chain seq x y z
N MET A 1 4.12 17.64 -0.38
CA MET A 1 5.41 18.09 0.18
C MET A 1 6.23 18.68 -0.97
N PRO A 2 6.94 19.81 -0.78
CA PRO A 2 7.83 20.36 -1.79
C PRO A 2 8.84 19.29 -2.26
N GLY A 3 9.15 19.26 -3.56
CA GLY A 3 10.13 18.32 -4.14
C GLY A 3 9.66 16.87 -4.31
N SER A 4 8.46 16.50 -3.84
CA SER A 4 7.99 15.10 -3.96
C SER A 4 7.76 14.64 -5.39
N VAL A 5 7.39 15.54 -6.30
CA VAL A 5 7.20 15.20 -7.71
C VAL A 5 8.55 14.88 -8.37
N GLU A 6 9.55 15.72 -8.13
CA GLU A 6 10.91 15.57 -8.61
C GLU A 6 11.56 14.30 -8.04
N ALA A 7 11.38 14.05 -6.75
CA ALA A 7 11.86 12.85 -6.09
C ALA A 7 11.20 11.58 -6.65
N ALA A 8 9.88 11.54 -6.78
CA ALA A 8 9.17 10.40 -7.36
C ALA A 8 9.64 10.12 -8.80
N LYS A 9 9.76 11.15 -9.65
CA LYS A 9 10.29 11.00 -11.02
C LYS A 9 11.70 10.45 -11.03
N THR A 10 12.57 10.98 -10.17
CA THR A 10 13.98 10.57 -10.10
C THR A 10 14.11 9.11 -9.69
N TYR A 11 13.40 8.70 -8.63
CA TYR A 11 13.48 7.33 -8.12
C TYR A 11 12.75 6.31 -8.99
N TYR A 12 11.73 6.73 -9.74
CA TYR A 12 11.09 5.88 -10.76
C TYR A 12 12.10 5.43 -11.84
N GLN A 13 12.98 6.33 -12.29
CA GLN A 13 14.03 5.98 -13.26
C GLN A 13 15.07 4.99 -12.72
N GLN A 14 15.16 4.87 -11.40
CA GLN A 14 16.09 3.97 -10.72
C GLN A 14 15.44 2.63 -10.34
N PHE A 15 14.15 2.43 -10.63
CA PHE A 15 13.41 1.24 -10.23
C PHE A 15 13.76 0.00 -11.05
N ARG A 16 13.81 0.11 -12.38
CA ARG A 16 14.09 -1.04 -13.26
C ARG A 16 15.52 -1.54 -13.06
N GLY A 17 15.67 -2.85 -12.92
CA GLY A 17 16.94 -3.52 -12.61
C GLY A 17 17.42 -3.34 -11.17
N SER A 18 16.56 -2.84 -10.27
CA SER A 18 16.93 -2.61 -8.87
C SER A 18 16.44 -3.72 -7.94
N PRO A 19 17.00 -3.84 -6.72
CA PRO A 19 16.48 -4.74 -5.69
C PRO A 19 15.01 -4.48 -5.33
N ALA A 20 14.48 -3.27 -5.56
CA ALA A 20 13.08 -2.98 -5.33
C ALA A 20 12.15 -3.63 -6.37
N GLU A 21 12.58 -3.74 -7.63
CA GLU A 21 11.81 -4.44 -8.66
C GLU A 21 11.73 -5.94 -8.36
N GLU A 22 12.86 -6.55 -7.98
CA GLU A 22 12.91 -7.96 -7.55
C GLU A 22 12.02 -8.20 -6.33
N TYR A 23 12.04 -7.30 -5.35
CA TYR A 23 11.21 -7.40 -4.15
C TYR A 23 9.71 -7.28 -4.46
N ILE A 24 9.32 -6.38 -5.37
CA ILE A 24 7.92 -6.24 -5.80
C ILE A 24 7.46 -7.48 -6.58
N LYS A 25 8.32 -8.03 -7.43
CA LYS A 25 8.06 -9.27 -8.16
C LYS A 25 7.90 -10.47 -7.23
N ALA A 26 8.74 -10.58 -6.19
CA ALA A 26 8.61 -11.63 -5.18
C ALA A 26 7.26 -11.56 -4.44
N ARG A 27 6.67 -10.37 -4.33
CA ARG A 27 5.33 -10.16 -3.78
C ARG A 27 4.18 -10.42 -4.76
N GLY A 28 4.46 -10.71 -6.03
CA GLY A 28 3.45 -10.88 -7.07
C GLY A 28 2.70 -9.59 -7.41
N LEU A 29 3.37 -8.43 -7.31
CA LEU A 29 2.79 -7.10 -7.52
C LEU A 29 3.42 -6.36 -8.70
N GLU A 30 4.16 -7.06 -9.58
CA GLU A 30 4.83 -6.48 -10.74
C GLU A 30 3.86 -5.79 -11.71
N ASP A 31 2.67 -6.33 -11.89
CA ASP A 31 1.67 -5.84 -12.85
C ASP A 31 1.13 -4.45 -12.49
N VAL A 32 1.21 -4.08 -11.21
CA VAL A 32 0.76 -2.76 -10.71
C VAL A 32 1.91 -1.81 -10.38
N ALA A 33 3.16 -2.27 -10.45
CA ALA A 33 4.33 -1.46 -10.11
C ALA A 33 4.39 -0.17 -10.95
N GLU A 34 4.13 -0.27 -12.25
CA GLU A 34 4.09 0.87 -13.17
C GLU A 34 2.90 1.79 -12.90
N LYS A 35 1.72 1.24 -12.61
CA LYS A 35 0.50 2.00 -12.26
C LYS A 35 0.75 2.94 -11.08
N PHE A 36 1.53 2.49 -10.10
CA PHE A 36 1.85 3.24 -8.89
C PHE A 36 3.17 4.02 -8.97
N THR A 37 3.86 3.98 -10.11
CA THR A 37 5.14 4.65 -10.33
C THR A 37 6.17 4.35 -9.23
N LEU A 38 6.26 3.08 -8.82
CA LEU A 38 7.19 2.66 -7.77
C LEU A 38 8.63 3.03 -8.13
N GLY A 39 9.40 3.43 -7.12
CA GLY A 39 10.76 3.92 -7.30
C GLY A 39 11.77 3.18 -6.43
N TYR A 40 13.06 3.46 -6.64
CA TYR A 40 14.13 2.97 -5.79
C TYR A 40 15.14 4.09 -5.49
N VAL A 41 15.65 4.13 -4.27
CA VAL A 41 16.72 5.06 -3.88
C VAL A 41 18.07 4.40 -4.14
N GLY A 42 18.52 4.37 -5.40
CA GLY A 42 19.87 3.94 -5.75
C GLY A 42 20.90 5.05 -5.47
N SER A 43 20.72 6.20 -6.12
CA SER A 43 21.43 7.44 -5.85
C SER A 43 20.48 8.41 -5.14
N ALA A 44 20.78 8.73 -3.89
CA ALA A 44 19.93 9.56 -3.04
C ALA A 44 19.98 11.04 -3.46
N LEU A 45 18.81 11.68 -3.50
CA LEU A 45 18.70 13.14 -3.53
C LEU A 45 19.09 13.71 -2.17
N THR A 46 19.46 14.99 -2.14
CA THR A 46 19.82 15.70 -0.92
C THR A 46 18.71 15.62 0.12
N GLY A 47 19.07 15.18 1.34
CA GLY A 47 18.14 14.99 2.45
C GLY A 47 17.48 13.61 2.49
N HIS A 48 17.72 12.74 1.50
CA HIS A 48 17.23 11.36 1.45
C HIS A 48 18.36 10.33 1.62
N GLU A 49 19.55 10.72 2.07
CA GLU A 49 20.72 9.84 2.21
C GLU A 49 20.43 8.69 3.19
N GLN A 50 19.68 8.96 4.26
CA GLN A 50 19.20 7.94 5.22
C GLN A 50 18.10 7.03 4.66
N ARG A 51 17.72 7.21 3.40
CA ARG A 51 16.71 6.40 2.69
C ARG A 51 17.33 5.61 1.54
N ALA A 52 18.67 5.62 1.43
CA ALA A 52 19.38 4.82 0.44
C ALA A 52 18.93 3.35 0.47
N ARG A 53 18.89 2.73 -0.70
CA ARG A 53 18.49 1.34 -0.92
C ARG A 53 17.06 1.00 -0.48
N SER A 54 16.20 1.99 -0.30
CA SER A 54 14.78 1.77 0.01
C SER A 54 13.92 1.74 -1.25
N LEU A 55 12.83 0.97 -1.22
CA LEU A 55 11.72 1.11 -2.16
C LEU A 55 11.02 2.46 -1.89
N VAL A 56 10.61 3.14 -2.96
CA VAL A 56 9.86 4.41 -2.91
C VAL A 56 8.43 4.17 -3.35
N ILE A 57 7.48 4.64 -2.54
CA ILE A 57 6.04 4.54 -2.79
C ILE A 57 5.46 5.96 -2.90
N PRO A 58 5.21 6.46 -4.12
CA PRO A 58 4.60 7.77 -4.31
C PRO A 58 3.11 7.78 -3.99
N TYR A 59 2.65 8.86 -3.36
CA TYR A 59 1.24 9.12 -3.12
C TYR A 59 0.70 9.99 -4.25
N LEU A 60 0.25 9.33 -5.32
CA LEU A 60 -0.25 9.97 -6.52
C LEU A 60 -1.58 10.70 -6.27
N ARG A 61 -1.73 11.87 -6.90
CA ARG A 61 -2.94 12.69 -6.86
C ARG A 61 -3.61 12.78 -8.23
N PRO A 62 -4.94 12.88 -8.30
CA PRO A 62 -5.66 13.16 -9.54
C PRO A 62 -5.22 14.42 -10.29
N ALA A 63 -4.76 15.45 -9.56
CA ALA A 63 -4.42 16.76 -10.13
C ALA A 63 -3.28 16.73 -11.16
N GLY A 64 -2.40 15.72 -11.13
CA GLY A 64 -1.29 15.58 -12.07
C GLY A 64 -0.26 16.74 -12.03
N GLY A 65 0.66 16.73 -13.00
CA GLY A 65 1.63 17.81 -13.22
C GLY A 65 2.47 18.17 -11.97
N PRO A 66 2.64 19.47 -11.64
CA PRO A 66 3.41 19.91 -10.47
C PRO A 66 2.73 19.55 -9.13
N HIS A 67 1.49 19.08 -9.19
CA HIS A 67 0.75 18.58 -8.05
C HIS A 67 0.49 17.07 -8.17
N GLY A 68 1.22 16.34 -9.01
CA GLY A 68 0.94 14.93 -9.29
C GLY A 68 1.24 14.00 -8.11
N VAL A 69 2.08 14.43 -7.17
CA VAL A 69 2.52 13.64 -6.01
C VAL A 69 2.31 14.44 -4.72
N ALA A 70 1.56 13.88 -3.78
CA ALA A 70 1.32 14.51 -2.47
C ALA A 70 2.52 14.35 -1.53
N THR A 71 3.10 13.16 -1.51
CA THR A 71 4.24 12.77 -0.68
C THR A 71 4.88 11.51 -1.28
N ILE A 72 6.03 11.11 -0.73
CA ILE A 72 6.63 9.80 -0.99
C ILE A 72 6.89 9.12 0.35
N ARG A 73 6.72 7.80 0.39
CA ARG A 73 7.19 6.97 1.51
C ARG A 73 8.32 6.08 1.07
N PHE A 74 9.14 5.72 2.04
CA PHE A 74 10.24 4.79 1.86
C PHE A 74 9.93 3.51 2.62
N ARG A 75 10.18 2.38 1.98
CA ARG A 75 10.04 1.06 2.56
C ARG A 75 11.42 0.41 2.62
N CYS A 76 11.85 0.02 3.82
CA CYS A 76 13.09 -0.73 3.97
C CYS A 76 12.96 -2.09 3.27
N ILE A 77 13.95 -2.39 2.44
CA ILE A 77 14.10 -3.65 1.70
C ILE A 77 15.54 -4.18 1.80
N ALA A 78 16.24 -3.82 2.89
CA ALA A 78 17.58 -4.35 3.17
C ALA A 78 17.51 -5.88 3.31
N ASP A 79 18.50 -6.60 2.79
CA ASP A 79 18.46 -8.06 2.68
C ASP A 79 18.27 -8.72 4.05
N GLU A 80 18.93 -8.20 5.08
CA GLU A 80 18.79 -8.64 6.48
C GLU A 80 17.36 -8.47 7.04
N CYS A 81 16.54 -7.61 6.42
CA CYS A 81 15.16 -7.39 6.84
C CYS A 81 14.15 -8.25 6.07
N VAL A 82 14.43 -8.53 4.80
CA VAL A 82 13.45 -9.09 3.86
C VAL A 82 13.81 -10.44 3.29
N ARG A 83 15.02 -10.95 3.55
CA ARG A 83 15.48 -12.27 3.08
C ARG A 83 15.88 -13.18 4.25
N ASP A 84 15.86 -14.48 4.00
CA ASP A 84 16.46 -15.49 4.87
C ASP A 84 17.95 -15.74 4.53
N GLU A 85 18.60 -16.62 5.30
CA GLU A 85 20.02 -16.98 5.13
C GLU A 85 20.33 -17.59 3.75
N ALA A 86 19.33 -18.17 3.08
CA ALA A 86 19.45 -18.73 1.74
C ALA A 86 19.19 -17.68 0.63
N GLY A 87 18.90 -16.42 1.00
CA GLY A 87 18.62 -15.34 0.07
C GLY A 87 17.18 -15.31 -0.46
N ASN A 88 16.28 -16.16 0.06
CA ASN A 88 14.88 -16.15 -0.36
C ASN A 88 14.14 -15.00 0.33
N TYR A 89 13.25 -14.33 -0.39
CA TYR A 89 12.38 -13.34 0.21
C TYR A 89 11.47 -13.99 1.26
N LEU A 90 11.25 -13.27 2.36
CA LEU A 90 10.37 -13.68 3.45
C LEU A 90 8.91 -13.45 3.04
N ALA A 91 8.59 -12.22 2.64
CA ALA A 91 7.25 -11.85 2.24
C ALA A 91 6.89 -12.34 0.82
N PRO A 92 5.60 -12.59 0.53
CA PRO A 92 4.45 -12.32 1.41
C PRO A 92 4.11 -13.46 2.39
N GLU A 93 4.78 -14.61 2.29
CA GLU A 93 4.41 -15.82 3.05
C GLU A 93 4.94 -15.84 4.50
N ARG A 94 6.09 -15.21 4.74
CA ARG A 94 6.76 -15.15 6.05
C ARG A 94 6.91 -13.70 6.51
N LYS A 95 6.93 -13.53 7.83
CA LYS A 95 7.07 -12.23 8.48
C LYS A 95 8.50 -11.69 8.32
N GLU A 96 8.61 -10.48 7.81
CA GLU A 96 9.86 -9.71 7.76
C GLU A 96 10.32 -9.26 9.15
N ALA A 97 11.63 -9.06 9.33
CA ALA A 97 12.22 -8.67 10.61
C ALA A 97 12.98 -7.34 10.47
N HIS A 98 12.48 -6.25 11.04
CA HIS A 98 13.12 -4.94 11.00
C HIS A 98 13.65 -4.59 12.39
N GLN A 99 14.96 -4.77 12.61
CA GLN A 99 15.57 -4.57 13.93
C GLN A 99 16.19 -3.18 14.06
N GLY A 100 15.82 -2.44 15.11
CA GLY A 100 16.37 -1.11 15.40
C GLY A 100 15.84 0.01 14.50
N HIS A 101 14.93 -0.27 13.56
CA HIS A 101 14.28 0.74 12.71
C HIS A 101 12.87 0.32 12.29
N GLY A 102 12.10 1.29 11.78
CA GLY A 102 10.76 1.03 11.24
C GLY A 102 10.80 0.39 9.85
N LYS A 103 9.74 -0.36 9.54
CA LYS A 103 9.46 -0.96 8.23
C LYS A 103 9.24 0.13 7.16
N TYR A 104 8.46 1.15 7.50
CA TYR A 104 8.22 2.31 6.64
C TYR A 104 8.75 3.60 7.25
N LEU A 105 9.26 4.48 6.40
CA LEU A 105 9.72 5.81 6.76
C LEU A 105 8.94 6.85 5.95
N THR A 106 8.47 7.88 6.64
CA THR A 106 7.79 9.04 6.05
C THR A 106 8.74 10.24 6.00
N LEU A 107 8.39 11.23 5.20
CA LEU A 107 9.08 12.51 5.23
C LEU A 107 8.75 13.27 6.53
N PRO A 108 9.71 13.98 7.13
CA PRO A 108 9.45 14.82 8.30
C PRO A 108 8.32 15.81 8.06
N GLY A 109 7.43 15.94 9.04
CA GLY A 109 6.27 16.85 8.97
C GLY A 109 5.13 16.38 8.07
N ASP A 110 5.22 15.19 7.46
CA ASP A 110 4.09 14.65 6.72
C ASP A 110 2.95 14.26 7.67
N MET A 111 1.73 14.50 7.21
CA MET A 111 0.51 14.17 7.94
C MET A 111 -0.06 12.85 7.42
N PRO A 112 -0.98 12.19 8.16
CA PRO A 112 -1.68 11.03 7.65
C PRO A 112 -2.34 11.31 6.30
N ARG A 113 -2.16 10.37 5.36
CA ARG A 113 -2.71 10.44 4.01
C ARG A 113 -3.20 9.08 3.57
N LEU A 114 -4.24 9.08 2.76
CA LEU A 114 -4.66 7.91 2.01
C LEU A 114 -3.69 7.67 0.84
N PHE A 115 -3.24 6.42 0.72
CA PHE A 115 -2.63 5.91 -0.48
C PHE A 115 -3.70 5.69 -1.55
N ASN A 116 -3.29 5.83 -2.82
CA ASN A 116 -4.14 5.63 -4.00
C ASN A 116 -5.43 6.47 -4.03
N THR A 117 -5.36 7.77 -3.72
CA THR A 117 -6.53 8.67 -3.81
C THR A 117 -7.19 8.76 -5.19
N ARG A 118 -6.55 8.23 -6.24
CA ARG A 118 -7.14 8.10 -7.57
C ARG A 118 -8.32 7.13 -7.59
N ALA A 119 -8.27 6.05 -6.79
CA ALA A 119 -9.38 5.10 -6.67
C ALA A 119 -10.68 5.76 -6.18
N LEU A 120 -10.58 6.86 -5.40
CA LEU A 120 -11.75 7.58 -4.87
C LEU A 120 -12.55 8.34 -5.92
N ILE A 121 -12.02 8.52 -7.12
CA ILE A 121 -12.69 9.20 -8.23
C ILE A 121 -13.00 8.25 -9.39
N GLU A 122 -12.79 6.95 -9.21
CA GLU A 122 -13.15 5.94 -10.20
C GLU A 122 -14.65 5.66 -10.15
N ALA A 123 -15.27 5.53 -11.33
CA ALA A 123 -16.66 5.15 -11.45
C ALA A 123 -16.82 3.65 -11.16
N ALA A 124 -16.93 3.30 -9.88
CA ALA A 124 -17.09 1.92 -9.42
C ALA A 124 -18.21 1.82 -8.38
N PRO A 125 -18.94 0.69 -8.35
CA PRO A 125 -20.02 0.48 -7.37
C PRO A 125 -19.50 0.32 -5.94
N SER A 126 -18.25 -0.11 -5.80
CA SER A 126 -17.61 -0.39 -4.51
C SER A 126 -16.13 -0.03 -4.52
N ILE A 127 -15.59 0.18 -3.31
CA ILE A 127 -14.17 0.41 -3.07
C ILE A 127 -13.70 -0.41 -1.88
N VAL A 128 -12.41 -0.78 -1.90
CA VAL A 128 -11.74 -1.47 -0.80
C VAL A 128 -10.89 -0.50 0.02
N VAL A 129 -10.88 -0.67 1.35
CA VAL A 129 -10.04 0.06 2.30
C VAL A 129 -9.17 -0.94 3.05
N THR A 130 -7.85 -0.69 3.07
CA THR A 130 -6.84 -1.55 3.69
C THR A 130 -5.91 -0.78 4.64
N GLU A 131 -5.14 -1.49 5.46
CA GLU A 131 -4.17 -0.92 6.41
C GLU A 131 -2.81 -0.56 5.79
N GLY A 132 -2.52 -1.04 4.58
CA GLY A 132 -1.18 -1.03 4.00
C GLY A 132 -1.17 -0.86 2.48
N GLU A 133 -0.15 -0.19 1.95
CA GLU A 133 -0.10 0.14 0.52
C GLU A 133 -0.03 -1.10 -0.37
N PHE A 134 0.66 -2.16 0.08
CA PHE A 134 0.74 -3.41 -0.70
C PHE A 134 -0.58 -4.17 -0.75
N ASP A 135 -1.43 -4.03 0.27
CA ASP A 135 -2.76 -4.63 0.26
C ASP A 135 -3.67 -3.90 -0.73
N ALA A 136 -3.66 -2.57 -0.73
CA ALA A 136 -4.33 -1.80 -1.76
C ALA A 136 -3.81 -2.14 -3.17
N MET A 137 -2.50 -2.30 -3.35
CA MET A 137 -1.93 -2.75 -4.62
C MET A 137 -2.41 -4.15 -5.04
N ALA A 138 -2.59 -5.08 -4.08
CA ALA A 138 -3.10 -6.42 -4.36
C ALA A 138 -4.56 -6.41 -4.84
N TRP A 139 -5.40 -5.53 -4.29
CA TRP A 139 -6.77 -5.36 -4.80
C TRP A 139 -6.79 -4.72 -6.18
N GLU A 140 -5.91 -3.76 -6.40
CA GLU A 140 -5.78 -3.05 -7.67
C GLU A 140 -5.25 -3.96 -8.79
N SER A 141 -4.40 -4.94 -8.46
CA SER A 141 -3.92 -5.94 -9.43
C SER A 141 -5.01 -6.89 -9.89
N VAL A 142 -6.07 -7.05 -9.10
CA VAL A 142 -7.25 -7.84 -9.46
C VAL A 142 -8.42 -6.98 -9.94
N GLY A 143 -8.15 -5.71 -10.31
CA GLY A 143 -9.14 -4.81 -10.91
C GLY A 143 -10.21 -4.32 -9.94
N VAL A 144 -9.89 -4.23 -8.65
CA VAL A 144 -10.78 -3.69 -7.62
C VAL A 144 -10.19 -2.39 -7.07
N PRO A 145 -10.90 -1.25 -7.18
CA PRO A 145 -10.41 0.02 -6.66
C PRO A 145 -10.15 -0.07 -5.15
N ALA A 146 -8.97 0.36 -4.71
CA ALA A 146 -8.57 0.23 -3.32
C ALA A 146 -7.71 1.39 -2.81
N ILE A 147 -7.97 1.81 -1.58
CA ILE A 147 -7.14 2.76 -0.84
C ILE A 147 -6.50 2.10 0.37
N ALA A 148 -5.43 2.70 0.88
CA ALA A 148 -4.85 2.32 2.15
C ALA A 148 -4.67 3.53 3.07
N TYR A 149 -4.95 3.34 4.36
CA TYR A 149 -4.44 4.21 5.41
C TYR A 149 -3.08 3.67 5.90
N GLN A 150 -2.31 4.44 6.66
CA GLN A 150 -0.94 4.10 7.07
C GLN A 150 -0.94 3.41 8.45
N GLY A 151 -1.68 2.31 8.59
CA GLY A 151 -1.95 1.65 9.88
C GLY A 151 -3.00 2.35 10.75
N THR A 152 -3.64 1.60 11.66
CA THR A 152 -4.85 2.00 12.41
C THR A 152 -4.85 3.41 13.03
N SER A 153 -3.72 3.85 13.59
CA SER A 153 -3.61 5.17 14.25
C SER A 153 -3.58 6.36 13.28
N SER A 154 -3.44 6.10 11.98
CA SER A 154 -3.41 7.12 10.93
C SER A 154 -4.78 7.46 10.38
N TRP A 155 -5.84 6.71 10.72
CA TRP A 155 -7.19 7.02 10.26
C TRP A 155 -7.65 8.40 10.74
N ARG A 156 -8.36 9.14 9.90
CA ARG A 156 -8.88 10.47 10.19
C ARG A 156 -10.27 10.60 9.61
N ASP A 157 -11.19 11.20 10.37
CA ASP A 157 -12.61 11.30 10.00
C ASP A 157 -12.83 12.02 8.67
N TYR A 158 -11.92 12.94 8.30
CA TYR A 158 -11.95 13.63 7.00
C TYR A 158 -11.63 12.72 5.80
N PHE A 159 -11.31 11.45 6.00
CA PHE A 159 -11.22 10.43 4.95
C PHE A 159 -12.57 9.81 4.58
N ILE A 160 -13.60 9.99 5.41
CA ILE A 160 -14.94 9.42 5.21
C ILE A 160 -15.68 10.02 4.01
N PRO A 161 -15.74 11.35 3.81
CA PRO A 161 -16.66 11.92 2.82
C PRO A 161 -16.52 11.36 1.40
N PRO A 162 -15.30 11.13 0.85
CA PRO A 162 -15.15 10.50 -0.46
C PRO A 162 -15.70 9.08 -0.55
N LEU A 163 -15.72 8.33 0.56
CA LEU A 163 -16.20 6.95 0.59
C LEU A 163 -17.73 6.84 0.54
N LEU A 164 -18.44 7.93 0.85
CA LEU A 164 -19.91 8.00 0.75
C LEU A 164 -20.40 8.02 -0.70
N ALA A 165 -19.52 8.25 -1.68
CA ALA A 165 -19.85 8.19 -3.09
C ALA A 165 -20.03 6.75 -3.63
N PHE A 166 -19.56 5.74 -2.89
CA PHE A 166 -19.64 4.33 -3.28
C PHE A 166 -20.89 3.66 -2.70
N GLY A 167 -21.44 2.69 -3.42
CA GLY A 167 -22.55 1.88 -2.92
C GLY A 167 -22.12 0.93 -1.79
N THR A 168 -20.87 0.48 -1.80
CA THR A 168 -20.30 -0.36 -0.73
C THR A 168 -18.83 -0.06 -0.50
N VAL A 169 -18.43 0.02 0.77
CA VAL A 169 -17.04 0.16 1.19
C VAL A 169 -16.63 -1.12 1.89
N PHE A 170 -15.74 -1.90 1.29
CA PHE A 170 -15.20 -3.10 1.93
C PHE A 170 -13.97 -2.73 2.75
N ILE A 171 -14.02 -2.92 4.07
CA ILE A 171 -12.87 -2.70 4.95
C ILE A 171 -12.24 -4.06 5.21
N ILE A 172 -11.01 -4.25 4.71
CA ILE A 172 -10.28 -5.50 4.93
C ILE A 172 -9.56 -5.40 6.27
N ALA A 173 -9.94 -6.28 7.18
CA ALA A 173 -9.29 -6.41 8.48
C ALA A 173 -8.18 -7.46 8.39
N ASP A 174 -7.03 -7.13 8.97
CA ASP A 174 -6.01 -8.12 9.29
C ASP A 174 -6.64 -9.19 10.21
N GLY A 175 -6.23 -10.45 10.06
CA GLY A 175 -6.85 -11.58 10.77
C GLY A 175 -6.64 -11.60 12.29
N ASP A 176 -6.00 -10.59 12.87
CA ASP A 176 -5.80 -10.47 14.31
C ASP A 176 -6.87 -9.61 15.00
N LYS A 177 -7.03 -9.81 16.31
CA LYS A 177 -8.09 -9.15 17.09
C LYS A 177 -8.01 -7.60 17.01
N PRO A 178 -6.83 -6.97 17.18
CA PRO A 178 -6.72 -5.51 17.05
C PRO A 178 -7.11 -4.97 15.66
N GLY A 179 -6.74 -5.67 14.57
CA GLY A 179 -7.10 -5.30 13.20
C GLY A 179 -8.61 -5.35 12.98
N ILE A 180 -9.26 -6.42 13.44
CA ILE A 180 -10.73 -6.57 13.37
C ILE A 180 -11.43 -5.46 14.16
N GLU A 181 -11.00 -5.18 15.39
CA GLU A 181 -11.61 -4.13 16.22
C GLU A 181 -11.46 -2.73 15.59
N ALA A 182 -10.30 -2.45 14.97
CA ALA A 182 -10.09 -1.20 14.26
C ALA A 182 -10.99 -1.09 13.01
N ALA A 183 -11.12 -2.18 12.25
CA ALA A 183 -12.00 -2.24 11.09
C ALA A 183 -13.47 -2.06 11.45
N GLU A 184 -13.95 -2.68 12.53
CA GLU A 184 -15.33 -2.49 13.01
C GLU A 184 -15.57 -1.05 13.47
N LYS A 185 -14.62 -0.44 14.19
CA LYS A 185 -14.70 0.96 14.59
C LYS A 185 -14.77 1.90 13.38
N LEU A 186 -14.06 1.59 12.31
CA LEU A 186 -14.14 2.33 11.06
C LEU A 186 -15.49 2.10 10.37
N ALA A 187 -15.94 0.85 10.27
CA ALA A 187 -17.23 0.50 9.66
C ALA A 187 -18.40 1.21 10.34
N ALA A 188 -18.36 1.36 11.66
CA ALA A 188 -19.39 2.08 12.42
C ALA A 188 -19.57 3.55 12.01
N GLN A 189 -18.60 4.15 11.31
CA GLN A 189 -18.66 5.53 10.82
C GLN A 189 -19.21 5.65 9.39
N LEU A 190 -19.42 4.51 8.71
CA LEU A 190 -19.80 4.43 7.30
C LEU A 190 -21.06 3.55 7.13
N LEU A 191 -22.18 4.17 6.74
CA LEU A 191 -23.45 3.44 6.56
C LEU A 191 -23.39 2.37 5.45
N ASN A 192 -22.43 2.48 4.55
CA ASN A 192 -22.20 1.60 3.41
C ASN A 192 -21.01 0.64 3.61
N ALA A 193 -20.45 0.55 4.83
CA ALA A 193 -19.28 -0.29 5.09
C ALA A 193 -19.62 -1.75 5.39
N LYS A 194 -18.73 -2.64 4.95
CA LYS A 194 -18.72 -4.07 5.29
C LYS A 194 -17.32 -4.49 5.67
N VAL A 195 -17.16 -5.04 6.87
CA VAL A 195 -15.87 -5.61 7.31
C VAL A 195 -15.70 -6.99 6.71
N VAL A 196 -14.53 -7.24 6.13
CA VAL A 196 -14.14 -8.53 5.56
C VAL A 196 -12.84 -8.97 6.22
N VAL A 197 -12.87 -10.11 6.90
CA VAL A 197 -11.69 -10.77 7.45
C VAL A 197 -11.28 -11.84 6.44
N LEU A 198 -10.02 -11.90 6.02
CA LEU A 198 -9.55 -12.88 5.02
C LEU A 198 -9.39 -14.30 5.60
N GLY A 199 -9.13 -14.41 6.90
CA GLY A 199 -8.92 -15.68 7.60
C GLY A 199 -7.45 -16.11 7.59
N ASP A 200 -7.13 -17.10 8.42
CA ASP A 200 -5.80 -17.74 8.53
C ASP A 200 -4.62 -16.76 8.73
N GLY A 201 -4.88 -15.57 9.29
CA GLY A 201 -3.86 -14.55 9.54
C GLY A 201 -3.32 -13.88 8.28
N HIS A 202 -3.99 -14.03 7.13
CA HIS A 202 -3.58 -13.38 5.89
C HIS A 202 -3.94 -11.89 5.85
N ASP A 203 -3.01 -11.09 5.32
CA ASP A 203 -3.27 -9.77 4.72
C ASP A 203 -3.70 -9.95 3.24
N SER A 204 -4.05 -8.88 2.54
CA SER A 204 -4.56 -8.98 1.16
C SER A 204 -3.47 -9.46 0.19
N ASN A 205 -2.22 -9.01 0.36
CA ASN A 205 -1.12 -9.43 -0.51
C ASN A 205 -0.76 -10.92 -0.34
N SER A 206 -0.66 -11.41 0.89
CA SER A 206 -0.39 -12.84 1.17
C SER A 206 -1.57 -13.72 0.78
N PHE A 207 -2.82 -13.27 0.96
CA PHE A 207 -3.99 -14.00 0.49
C PHE A 207 -3.99 -14.12 -1.04
N LEU A 208 -3.74 -13.02 -1.74
CA LEU A 208 -3.63 -13.01 -3.21
C LEU A 208 -2.57 -14.00 -3.67
N HIS A 209 -1.38 -13.97 -3.04
CA HIS A 209 -0.26 -14.81 -3.42
C HIS A 209 -0.58 -16.30 -3.29
N LYS A 210 -1.26 -16.68 -2.20
CA LYS A 210 -1.57 -18.08 -1.88
C LYS A 210 -2.79 -18.62 -2.61
N HIS A 211 -3.84 -17.82 -2.77
CA HIS A 211 -5.15 -18.28 -3.24
C HIS A 211 -5.53 -17.75 -4.64
N GLY A 212 -4.82 -16.75 -5.14
CA GLY A 212 -5.02 -16.18 -6.46
C GLY A 212 -6.15 -15.16 -6.54
N ALA A 213 -6.25 -14.53 -7.71
CA ALA A 213 -7.10 -13.37 -7.94
C ALA A 213 -8.61 -13.66 -7.78
N ALA A 214 -9.07 -14.80 -8.28
CA ALA A 214 -10.48 -15.20 -8.21
C ALA A 214 -10.94 -15.35 -6.75
N ALA A 215 -10.13 -16.04 -5.93
CA ALA A 215 -10.43 -16.23 -4.51
C ALA A 215 -10.46 -14.90 -3.75
N LEU A 216 -9.55 -13.96 -4.06
CA LEU A 216 -9.55 -12.64 -3.44
C LEU A 216 -10.83 -11.87 -3.78
N ARG A 217 -11.23 -11.84 -5.05
CA ARG A 217 -12.46 -11.17 -5.51
C ARG A 217 -13.73 -11.79 -4.91
N GLU A 218 -13.75 -13.10 -4.72
CA GLU A 218 -14.85 -13.81 -4.07
C GLU A 218 -15.08 -13.34 -2.63
N ARG A 219 -14.03 -12.91 -1.90
CA ARG A 219 -14.16 -12.39 -0.51
C ARG A 219 -15.06 -11.18 -0.40
N ILE A 220 -15.24 -10.43 -1.49
CA ILE A 220 -16.13 -9.27 -1.57
C ILE A 220 -17.35 -9.52 -2.47
N GLY A 221 -17.58 -10.77 -2.86
CA GLY A 221 -18.74 -11.19 -3.66
C GLY A 221 -18.67 -10.81 -5.14
N LEU A 222 -17.47 -10.60 -5.69
CA LEU A 222 -17.25 -10.40 -7.12
C LEU A 222 -16.76 -11.72 -7.74
N LEU A 223 -17.60 -12.37 -8.57
CA LEU A 223 -17.21 -13.49 -9.44
C LEU A 223 -16.96 -12.95 -10.85
#